data_AF-A0A2H1X3A4-F1
#
_entry.id   AF-A0A2H1X3A4-F1
#
_cell.length_a   1.000
_cell.length_b   1.000
_cell.length_c   1.000
_cell.angle_alpha   90.00
_cell.angle_beta   90.00
_cell.angle_gamma   90.00
#
_symmetry.space_group_name_H-M   'P 1'
#
loop_
_entity.id
_entity.type
_entity.pdbx_description
1 polymer ?
#
loop_
_entity_poly.entity_id
_entity_poly.type
_entity_poly.pdbx_seq_one_letter_code
_entity_poly.pdbx_strand_id
1 'polypeptide(L)'
;MMRKENAGAPGGTEFSLDASDCITLQQILQAFNSTISEEHAWALFYQAARCFQKCMSEGATCYLATEPRHVLLHKDGTVHPTTLLHPG
;
A
#
# COMPACT_ATOMS: atom_id res chain seq x y z
N MET A 1 -14.58 31.84 13.13
CA MET A 1 -13.10 31.82 13.25
C MET A 1 -12.71 31.29 14.61
N MET A 2 -12.38 30.00 14.71
CA MET A 2 -11.69 29.28 15.81
C MET A 2 -11.41 27.88 15.25
N ARG A 3 -10.29 27.18 15.46
CA ARG A 3 -8.96 27.46 16.00
C ARG A 3 -8.06 26.45 15.26
N LYS A 4 -6.92 26.90 14.75
CA LYS A 4 -5.90 26.05 14.13
C LYS A 4 -5.23 25.25 15.24
N GLU A 5 -5.40 23.94 15.25
CA GLU A 5 -4.57 23.04 16.07
C GLU A 5 -3.45 22.49 15.20
N ASN A 6 -2.27 23.03 15.43
CA ASN A 6 -1.01 22.61 14.86
C ASN A 6 -0.14 22.20 16.05
N ALA A 7 -0.04 20.91 16.34
CA ALA A 7 0.84 20.42 17.40
C ALA A 7 1.29 18.97 17.11
N GLY A 8 2.55 18.83 16.67
CA GLY A 8 3.28 17.56 16.70
C GLY A 8 4.44 17.48 15.70
N ALA A 9 5.66 17.80 16.13
CA ALA A 9 6.91 17.28 15.54
C ALA A 9 8.03 17.37 16.59
N PRO A 10 9.10 16.54 16.57
CA PRO A 10 9.45 15.44 15.64
C PRO A 10 9.81 14.11 16.36
N GLY A 11 9.41 12.94 15.83
CA GLY A 11 9.97 11.66 16.29
C GLY A 11 9.15 10.38 16.10
N GLY A 12 7.89 10.46 15.66
CA GLY A 12 7.10 9.29 15.24
C GLY A 12 6.90 9.35 13.74
N THR A 13 7.23 8.28 13.02
CA THR A 13 6.80 8.11 11.62
C THR A 13 5.27 8.15 11.59
N GLU A 14 4.68 9.29 11.26
CA GLU A 14 3.26 9.33 10.93
C GLU A 14 3.05 8.49 9.68
N PHE A 15 2.44 7.31 9.86
CA PHE A 15 2.02 6.45 8.77
C PHE A 15 0.71 7.00 8.20
N SER A 16 0.81 8.14 7.49
CA SER A 16 -0.31 8.76 6.80
C SER A 16 -0.53 8.10 5.45
N LEU A 17 -1.78 8.14 4.99
CA LEU A 17 -2.09 7.76 3.60
C LEU A 17 -1.54 8.80 2.63
N ASP A 18 -1.22 8.33 1.43
CA ASP A 18 -0.88 9.21 0.32
C ASP A 18 -2.11 9.93 -0.27
N ALA A 19 -1.89 10.71 -1.32
CA ALA A 19 -2.95 11.45 -2.01
C ALA A 19 -4.01 10.54 -2.67
N SER A 20 -3.74 9.24 -2.79
CA SER A 20 -4.63 8.22 -3.35
C SER A 20 -5.31 7.37 -2.28
N ASP A 21 -5.26 7.79 -1.01
CA ASP A 21 -5.77 7.03 0.13
C ASP A 21 -5.10 5.64 0.28
N CYS A 22 -3.82 5.53 -0.09
CA CYS A 22 -3.03 4.31 -0.03
C CYS A 22 -1.92 4.35 1.03
N ILE A 23 -1.50 3.17 1.49
CA ILE A 23 -0.32 2.94 2.31
C ILE A 23 0.55 1.84 1.69
N THR A 24 1.86 1.90 1.88
CA THR A 24 2.76 0.83 1.42
C THR A 24 2.81 -0.34 2.40
N LEU A 25 3.06 -1.56 1.92
CA LEU A 25 3.33 -2.71 2.80
C LEU A 25 4.54 -2.45 3.70
N GLN A 26 5.56 -1.72 3.22
CA GLN A 26 6.70 -1.33 4.06
C GLN A 26 6.29 -0.51 5.28
N GLN A 27 5.42 0.49 5.10
CA GLN A 27 4.90 1.30 6.20
C GLN A 27 4.08 0.46 7.18
N ILE A 28 3.28 -0.49 6.70
CA ILE A 28 2.54 -1.42 7.56
C ILE A 28 3.50 -2.24 8.42
N LEU A 29 4.50 -2.89 7.81
CA LEU A 29 5.49 -3.71 8.52
C LEU A 29 6.26 -2.90 9.57
N GLN A 30 6.60 -1.65 9.24
CA GLN A 30 7.26 -0.73 10.17
C GLN A 30 6.34 -0.29 11.32
N ALA A 31 5.07 0.01 11.03
CA ALA A 31 4.10 0.45 12.04
C ALA A 31 3.82 -0.62 13.09
N PHE A 32 3.70 -1.88 12.67
CA PHE A 32 3.51 -3.02 13.56
C PHE A 32 4.82 -3.57 14.13
N ASN A 33 5.97 -3.09 13.64
CA ASN A 33 7.31 -3.61 13.94
C ASN A 33 7.36 -5.15 13.90
N SER A 34 6.74 -5.73 12.87
CA SER A 34 6.49 -7.18 12.78
C SER A 34 6.22 -7.60 11.33
N THR A 35 6.24 -8.91 11.09
CA THR A 35 5.79 -9.51 9.83
C THR A 35 4.26 -9.62 9.79
N ILE A 36 3.72 -9.90 8.61
CA ILE A 36 2.31 -10.26 8.47
C ILE A 36 2.07 -11.73 8.84
N SER A 37 0.84 -12.05 9.24
CA SER A 37 0.39 -13.45 9.43
C SER A 37 0.22 -14.14 8.08
N GLU A 38 0.10 -15.47 8.10
CA GLU A 38 -0.16 -16.27 6.89
C GLU A 38 -1.49 -15.86 6.22
N GLU A 39 -2.53 -15.61 7.01
CA GLU A 39 -3.83 -15.16 6.50
C GLU A 39 -3.72 -13.82 5.75
N HIS A 40 -2.99 -12.85 6.32
CA HIS A 40 -2.74 -11.58 5.66
C HIS A 40 -1.88 -11.74 4.39
N ALA A 41 -0.93 -12.67 4.38
CA ALA A 41 -0.15 -12.98 3.18
C ALA A 41 -1.04 -13.55 2.07
N TRP A 42 -1.93 -14.51 2.39
CA TRP A 42 -2.88 -15.05 1.42
C TRP A 42 -3.85 -13.99 0.90
N ALA A 43 -4.38 -13.13 1.76
CA ALA A 43 -5.24 -12.03 1.36
C ALA A 43 -4.51 -11.06 0.41
N LEU A 44 -3.26 -10.71 0.72
CA LEU A 44 -2.43 -9.88 -0.13
C LEU A 44 -2.20 -10.51 -1.51
N PHE A 45 -1.84 -11.81 -1.56
CA PHE A 45 -1.63 -12.51 -2.82
C PHE A 45 -2.90 -12.57 -3.67
N TYR A 46 -4.05 -12.83 -3.03
CA TYR A 46 -5.34 -12.84 -3.71
C TYR A 46 -5.67 -11.46 -4.32
N GLN A 47 -5.52 -10.38 -3.54
CA GLN A 47 -5.83 -9.04 -4.02
C GLN A 47 -4.84 -8.56 -5.09
N ALA A 48 -3.56 -8.90 -4.96
CA ALA A 48 -2.54 -8.60 -5.98
C ALA A 48 -2.84 -9.35 -7.29
N ALA A 49 -3.19 -10.64 -7.22
CA ALA A 49 -3.56 -11.43 -8.40
C ALA A 49 -4.81 -10.88 -9.09
N ARG A 50 -5.82 -10.45 -8.33
CA ARG A 50 -7.01 -9.78 -8.89
C ARG A 50 -6.68 -8.45 -9.56
N CYS A 51 -5.82 -7.66 -8.94
CA CYS A 51 -5.34 -6.41 -9.52
C CYS A 51 -4.59 -6.67 -10.84
N PHE A 52 -3.71 -7.68 -10.86
CA PHE A 52 -2.98 -8.09 -12.07
C PHE A 52 -3.92 -8.53 -13.19
N GLN A 53 -4.89 -9.39 -12.89
CA GLN A 53 -5.90 -9.83 -13.86
C GLN A 53 -6.67 -8.64 -14.47
N LYS A 54 -7.05 -7.67 -13.64
CA LYS A 54 -7.71 -6.44 -14.09
C LYS A 54 -6.80 -5.62 -15.01
N CYS A 55 -5.57 -5.34 -14.60
CA CYS A 55 -4.60 -4.57 -15.40
C CYS A 55 -4.34 -5.23 -16.76
N MET A 56 -4.18 -6.56 -16.78
CA MET A 56 -4.01 -7.34 -18.01
C MET A 56 -5.24 -7.25 -18.93
N SER A 57 -6.45 -7.30 -18.37
CA SER A 57 -7.69 -7.15 -19.15
C SER A 57 -7.86 -5.75 -19.76
N GLU A 58 -7.26 -4.75 -19.14
CA GLU A 58 -7.25 -3.35 -19.60
C GLU A 58 -6.09 -3.07 -20.58
N GLY A 59 -5.28 -4.08 -20.91
CA GLY A 59 -4.16 -3.98 -21.86
C GLY A 59 -2.91 -3.31 -21.29
N ALA A 60 -2.79 -3.23 -19.96
CA ALA A 60 -1.64 -2.61 -19.32
C ALA A 60 -0.39 -3.50 -19.36
N THR A 61 0.78 -2.88 -19.47
CA THR A 61 2.06 -3.55 -19.19
C THR A 61 2.24 -3.63 -17.68
N CYS A 62 2.36 -4.85 -17.16
CA CYS A 62 2.52 -5.10 -15.73
C CYS A 62 3.99 -5.40 -15.38
N TYR A 63 4.43 -4.89 -14.25
CA TYR A 63 5.77 -5.06 -13.68
C TYR A 63 5.70 -5.82 -12.36
N LEU A 64 6.80 -6.49 -12.01
CA LEU A 64 6.91 -7.24 -10.76
C LEU A 64 7.22 -6.28 -9.59
N ALA A 65 6.42 -6.35 -8.53
CA ALA A 65 6.77 -5.73 -7.26
C ALA A 65 7.86 -6.56 -6.56
N THR A 66 9.07 -6.02 -6.48
CA THR A 66 10.25 -6.69 -5.89
C THR A 66 10.50 -6.35 -4.42
N GLU A 67 9.85 -5.31 -3.90
CA GLU A 67 10.07 -4.81 -2.54
C GLU A 67 8.76 -4.37 -1.86
N PRO A 68 8.66 -4.42 -0.52
CA PRO A 68 7.43 -4.04 0.19
C PRO A 68 6.97 -2.60 -0.06
N ARG A 69 7.88 -1.67 -0.34
CA ARG A 69 7.52 -0.27 -0.68
C ARG A 69 6.79 -0.14 -2.01
N HIS A 70 6.92 -1.12 -2.91
CA HIS A 70 6.24 -1.13 -4.22
C HIS A 70 4.79 -1.59 -4.09
N VAL A 71 4.41 -2.21 -2.97
CA VAL A 71 3.05 -2.72 -2.75
C VAL A 71 2.21 -1.65 -2.07
N LEU A 72 1.26 -1.08 -2.81
CA LEU A 72 0.30 -0.09 -2.30
C LEU A 72 -1.05 -0.73 -2.02
N LEU A 73 -1.59 -0.44 -0.84
CA LEU A 73 -2.85 -0.95 -0.33
C LEU A 73 -3.80 0.19 0.00
N HIS A 74 -5.05 0.08 -0.44
CA HIS A 74 -6.13 0.94 -0.01
C HIS A 74 -6.61 0.57 1.40
N LYS A 75 -7.30 1.50 2.06
CA LYS A 75 -7.97 1.29 3.36
C LYS A 75 -8.92 0.09 3.39
N ASP A 76 -9.50 -0.29 2.26
CA ASP A 76 -10.42 -1.42 2.13
C ASP A 76 -9.72 -2.78 1.93
N GLY A 77 -8.37 -2.78 1.90
CA GLY A 77 -7.55 -3.96 1.71
C GLY A 77 -7.32 -4.36 0.24
N THR A 78 -7.79 -3.57 -0.73
CA THR A 78 -7.48 -3.81 -2.14
C THR A 78 -6.08 -3.30 -2.52
N VAL A 79 -5.44 -3.97 -3.49
CA VAL A 79 -4.14 -3.56 -4.02
C VAL A 79 -4.33 -2.49 -5.09
N HIS A 80 -3.62 -1.37 -4.95
CA HIS A 80 -3.68 -0.27 -5.91
C HIS A 80 -2.89 -0.63 -7.20
N PRO A 81 -3.41 -0.34 -8.41
CA PRO A 81 -2.77 -0.69 -9.68
C PRO A 81 -1.33 -0.19 -9.85
N THR A 82 -0.97 0.95 -9.24
CA THR A 82 0.41 1.47 -9.27
C THR A 82 1.45 0.48 -8.76
N THR A 83 1.04 -0.49 -7.94
CA THR A 83 1.86 -1.64 -7.52
C THR A 83 2.42 -2.43 -8.70
N LEU A 84 1.70 -2.47 -9.81
CA LEU A 84 2.02 -3.27 -11.00
C LEU A 84 2.31 -2.41 -12.23
N LEU A 85 1.99 -1.10 -12.22
CA LEU A 85 2.12 -0.24 -13.40
C LEU A 85 3.46 0.51 -13.48
N HIS A 86 4.33 0.35 -12.49
CA HIS A 86 5.67 0.94 -12.49
C HIS A 86 6.73 -0.15 -12.24
N PRO A 87 7.89 -0.07 -12.91
CA PRO A 87 9.02 -0.92 -12.57
C PRO A 87 9.49 -0.65 -11.13
N GLY A 88 9.77 -1.73 -10.39
CA GLY A 88 10.37 -1.69 -9.06
C GLY A 88 11.87 -1.49 -9.08
#